data_AF-A0A6S5C292-F1
#
_entry.id   AF-A0A6S5C292-F1
#
_cell.length_a   1.000
_cell.length_b   1.000
_cell.length_c   1.000
_cell.angle_alpha   90.00
_cell.angle_beta   90.00
_cell.angle_gamma   90.00
#
_symmetry.space_group_name_H-M   'P 1'
#
loop_
_entity.id
_entity.type
_entity.pdbx_description
1 polymer ?
#
loop_
_entity_poly.entity_id
_entity_poly.type
_entity_poly.pdbx_seq_one_letter_code
_entity_poly.pdbx_strand_id
1 'polypeptide(L)'
;MIRPLLTTDLDAAVELWYQASLQAHDFISTAFWQAQRAAMRDSYLPASKSWVYEEDGQLLAFISWYQGSVAALFIVTVHPDGIDRKK
;
A
#
# COMPACT_ATOMS: atom_id res chain seq x y z
N MET A 1 -13.29 -4.68 -8.16
CA MET A 1 -13.90 -3.37 -8.48
C MET A 1 -13.05 -2.22 -7.94
N ILE A 2 -12.99 -1.09 -8.65
CA ILE A 2 -12.33 0.13 -8.17
C ILE A 2 -13.35 1.01 -7.45
N ARG A 3 -13.02 1.49 -6.25
CA ARG A 3 -13.86 2.39 -5.45
C ARG A 3 -13.02 3.36 -4.61
N PRO A 4 -13.59 4.45 -4.08
CA PRO A 4 -12.90 5.28 -3.09
C PRO A 4 -12.45 4.45 -1.87
N LEU A 5 -11.29 4.80 -1.32
CA LEU A 5 -10.83 4.27 -0.05
C LEU A 5 -11.72 4.77 1.09
N LEU A 6 -12.18 3.86 1.93
CA LEU A 6 -12.98 4.15 3.12
C LEU A 6 -12.11 4.07 4.38
N THR A 7 -12.58 4.69 5.47
CA THR A 7 -11.90 4.62 6.78
C THR A 7 -11.72 3.19 7.27
N THR A 8 -12.64 2.28 6.92
CA THR A 8 -12.56 0.85 7.24
C THR A 8 -11.46 0.11 6.46
N ASP A 9 -10.97 0.68 5.36
CA ASP A 9 -9.90 0.08 4.55
C ASP A 9 -8.50 0.51 5.01
N LEU A 10 -8.39 1.52 5.88
CA LEU A 10 -7.09 2.13 6.22
C LEU A 10 -6.08 1.11 6.71
N ASP A 11 -6.48 0.20 7.60
CA ASP A 11 -5.58 -0.81 8.14
C ASP A 11 -5.11 -1.79 7.05
N ALA A 12 -6.01 -2.19 6.15
CA ALA A 12 -5.67 -3.07 5.02
C ALA A 12 -4.78 -2.38 3.99
N ALA A 13 -5.03 -1.10 3.70
CA ALA A 13 -4.21 -0.32 2.78
C ALA A 13 -2.80 -0.07 3.35
N VAL A 14 -2.67 0.17 4.65
CA VAL A 14 -1.37 0.31 5.34
C VAL A 14 -0.62 -1.01 5.36
N GLU A 15 -1.31 -2.13 5.58
CA GLU A 15 -0.71 -3.46 5.49
C GLU A 15 -0.16 -3.72 4.08
N LEU A 16 -0.98 -3.47 3.04
CA LEU A 16 -0.58 -3.61 1.65
C LEU A 16 0.65 -2.74 1.33
N TRP A 17 0.58 -1.46 1.68
CA TRP A 17 1.68 -0.51 1.52
C TRP A 17 2.97 -1.01 2.17
N TYR A 18 2.88 -1.50 3.41
CA TYR A 18 4.03 -1.99 4.16
C TYR A 18 4.64 -3.24 3.51
N GLN A 19 3.84 -4.25 3.19
CA GLN A 19 4.33 -5.49 2.60
C GLN A 19 4.96 -5.24 1.23
N ALA A 20 4.32 -4.41 0.40
CA ALA A 20 4.87 -4.03 -0.89
C ALA A 20 6.17 -3.21 -0.74
N SER A 21 6.25 -2.32 0.25
CA SER A 21 7.47 -1.54 0.54
C SER A 21 8.63 -2.42 1.02
N LEU A 22 8.37 -3.44 1.85
CA LEU A 22 9.40 -4.39 2.26
C LEU A 22 10.00 -5.16 1.08
N GLN A 23 9.19 -5.49 0.08
CA GLN A 23 9.64 -6.22 -1.11
C GLN A 23 10.38 -5.32 -2.10
N ALA A 24 9.80 -4.17 -2.43
CA ALA A 24 10.35 -3.27 -3.44
C ALA A 24 11.56 -2.46 -2.95
N HIS A 25 11.69 -2.31 -1.64
CA HIS A 25 12.71 -1.47 -1.00
C HIS A 25 13.43 -2.21 0.13
N ASP A 26 13.83 -3.44 -0.12
CA ASP A 26 14.55 -4.31 0.84
C ASP A 26 15.92 -3.77 1.26
N PHE A 27 16.44 -2.76 0.54
CA PHE A 27 17.60 -1.98 0.94
C PHE A 27 17.33 -1.02 2.12
N ILE A 28 16.06 -0.79 2.49
CA ILE A 28 15.65 -0.01 3.68
C ILE A 28 15.22 -0.97 4.78
N SER A 29 15.59 -0.67 6.02
CA SER A 29 15.31 -1.57 7.15
C SER A 29 13.82 -1.76 7.40
N THR A 30 13.43 -2.98 7.77
CA THR A 30 12.06 -3.31 8.19
C THR A 30 11.57 -2.40 9.32
N ALA A 31 12.45 -2.09 10.29
CA ALA A 31 12.14 -1.22 11.41
C ALA A 31 11.74 0.20 10.98
N PHE A 32 12.37 0.74 9.92
CA PHE A 32 11.98 2.03 9.36
C PHE A 32 10.56 1.98 8.82
N TRP A 33 10.23 1.00 7.96
CA TRP A 33 8.90 0.85 7.41
C TRP A 33 7.84 0.63 8.49
N GLN A 34 8.17 -0.14 9.52
CA GLN A 34 7.27 -0.41 10.63
C GLN A 34 6.98 0.87 11.43
N ALA A 35 7.99 1.70 11.67
CA ALA A 35 7.84 2.98 12.36
C ALA A 35 6.97 3.98 11.58
N GLN A 36 6.90 3.87 10.25
CA GLN A 36 6.11 4.76 9.40
C GLN A 36 4.61 4.36 9.29
N ARG A 37 4.21 3.18 9.77
CA ARG A 37 2.81 2.69 9.64
C ARG A 37 1.77 3.63 10.23
N ALA A 38 2.01 4.14 11.45
CA ALA A 38 1.07 5.05 12.11
C ALA A 38 0.91 6.35 11.31
N ALA A 39 2.02 6.93 10.83
CA ALA A 39 1.98 8.13 9.99
C ALA A 39 1.24 7.89 8.66
N MET A 40 1.44 6.72 8.04
CA MET A 40 0.70 6.34 6.82
C MET A 40 -0.79 6.25 7.06
N ARG A 41 -1.20 5.58 8.13
CA ARG A 41 -2.60 5.39 8.52
C ARG A 41 -3.30 6.69 8.89
N ASP A 42 -2.66 7.48 9.75
CA ASP A 42 -3.32 8.56 10.48
C ASP A 42 -3.10 9.93 9.83
N SER A 43 -2.11 10.07 8.94
CA SER A 43 -1.77 11.34 8.30
C SER A 43 -1.79 11.26 6.77
N TYR A 44 -1.02 10.35 6.16
CA TYR A 44 -0.82 10.38 4.71
C TYR A 44 -2.05 9.91 3.91
N LEU A 45 -2.66 8.78 4.28
CA LEU A 45 -3.87 8.30 3.60
C LEU A 45 -5.06 9.24 3.79
N PRO A 46 -5.36 9.75 5.01
CA PRO A 46 -6.46 10.71 5.21
C PRO A 46 -6.25 12.05 4.51
N ALA A 47 -5.00 12.48 4.32
CA ALA A 47 -4.68 13.72 3.61
C ALA A 47 -4.77 13.60 2.07
N SER A 48 -4.95 12.38 1.54
CA SER A 48 -4.93 12.10 0.11
C SER A 48 -6.30 11.67 -0.42
N LYS A 49 -6.58 11.95 -1.70
CA LYS A 49 -7.71 11.29 -2.39
C LYS A 49 -7.25 9.93 -2.86
N SER A 50 -7.78 8.87 -2.25
CA SER A 50 -7.33 7.51 -2.51
C SER A 50 -8.45 6.62 -3.07
N TRP A 51 -8.09 5.70 -3.95
CA TRP A 51 -8.96 4.65 -4.48
C TRP A 51 -8.31 3.30 -4.26
N VAL A 52 -9.15 2.29 -4.05
CA VAL A 52 -8.75 0.91 -3.87
C VAL A 52 -9.27 0.07 -5.03
N TYR A 53 -8.54 -0.99 -5.37
CA TYR A 53 -9.06 -2.11 -6.13
C TYR A 53 -9.29 -3.28 -5.16
N GLU A 54 -10.50 -3.81 -5.15
CA GLU A 54 -10.84 -5.00 -4.36
C GLU A 54 -11.41 -6.12 -5.23
N GLU A 55 -11.20 -7.36 -4.84
CA GLU A 55 -11.80 -8.54 -5.46
C GLU A 55 -12.21 -9.50 -4.35
N ASP A 56 -13.44 -10.04 -4.40
CA ASP A 56 -14.00 -10.92 -3.38
C ASP A 56 -13.87 -10.42 -1.93
N GLY A 57 -13.98 -9.10 -1.74
CA GLY A 57 -13.86 -8.43 -0.44
C GLY A 57 -12.42 -8.24 0.04
N GLN A 58 -11.43 -8.62 -0.75
CA GLN A 58 -10.02 -8.43 -0.46
C GLN A 58 -9.47 -7.20 -1.19
N LEU A 59 -8.77 -6.33 -0.46
CA LEU A 59 -8.08 -5.18 -1.03
C LEU A 59 -6.78 -5.64 -1.70
N LEU A 60 -6.68 -5.44 -3.01
CA LEU A 60 -5.57 -5.90 -3.84
C LEU A 60 -4.69 -4.78 -4.36
N ALA A 61 -5.16 -3.53 -4.41
CA ALA A 61 -4.34 -2.39 -4.76
C ALA A 61 -4.92 -1.10 -4.18
N PHE A 62 -4.10 -0.06 -4.08
CA PHE A 62 -4.59 1.31 -3.93
C PHE A 62 -3.71 2.31 -4.67
N ILE A 63 -4.32 3.46 -4.98
CA ILE A 63 -3.66 4.63 -5.54
C ILE A 63 -4.05 5.86 -4.72
N SER A 64 -3.10 6.76 -4.47
CA SER A 64 -3.33 8.03 -3.76
C SER A 64 -2.89 9.21 -4.60
N TRP A 65 -3.81 10.16 -4.74
CA TRP A 65 -3.59 11.45 -5.38
C TRP A 65 -3.44 12.55 -4.33
N TYR A 66 -2.36 13.31 -4.43
CA TYR A 66 -2.05 14.42 -3.54
C TYR A 66 -1.45 15.58 -4.33
N GLN A 67 -1.99 16.79 -4.11
CA GLN A 67 -1.51 18.05 -4.70
C GLN A 67 -1.16 18.00 -6.20
N GLY A 68 -2.03 17.41 -7.02
CA GLY A 68 -1.84 17.41 -8.47
C GLY A 68 -0.95 16.27 -9.00
N SER A 69 -0.59 15.30 -8.15
CA SER A 69 0.27 14.18 -8.53
C SER A 69 -0.20 12.86 -7.91
N VAL A 70 0.22 11.74 -8.51
CA VAL A 70 0.11 10.41 -7.89
C VAL A 70 1.22 10.30 -6.85
N ALA A 71 0.85 10.30 -5.57
CA ALA A 71 1.78 10.23 -4.45
C ALA A 71 2.10 8.78 -4.06
N ALA A 72 1.18 7.84 -4.32
CA ALA A 72 1.35 6.43 -4.02
C ALA A 72 0.58 5.56 -5.02
N LEU A 73 1.17 4.44 -5.42
CA LEU A 73 0.53 3.36 -6.17
C LEU A 73 1.12 2.04 -5.68
N PHE A 74 0.27 1.19 -5.10
CA PHE A 74 0.69 -0.08 -4.55
C PHE A 74 -0.29 -1.18 -4.95
N ILE A 75 0.24 -2.36 -5.22
CA ILE A 75 -0.49 -3.56 -5.62
C ILE A 75 0.02 -4.76 -4.81
N VAL A 76 -0.88 -5.68 -4.48
CA VAL A 76 -0.51 -6.99 -3.94
C VAL A 76 0.26 -7.74 -5.02
N THR A 77 1.51 -8.02 -4.73
CA THR A 77 2.34 -8.93 -5.52
C THR A 77 2.01 -10.37 -5.14
N VAL A 78 1.11 -11.00 -5.89
CA VAL A 78 0.99 -12.47 -5.85
C VAL A 78 2.17 -13.01 -6.65
N HIS A 79 3.24 -13.45 -5.98
CA HIS A 79 4.25 -14.28 -6.63
C HIS A 79 3.65 -15.68 -6.78
N PRO A 80 3.45 -16.21 -8.01
CA PRO A 80 2.84 -17.53 -8.19
C PRO A 80 3.68 -18.66 -7.61
N ASP A 81 5.00 -18.48 -7.43
CA ASP A 81 5.88 -19.44 -6.79
C ASP A 81 7.08 -18.70 -6.20
N GLY A 82 7.38 -18.95 -4.93
CA GLY A 82 8.47 -18.30 -4.22
C GLY A 82 9.85 -18.64 -4.78
N ILE A 83 10.31 -17.88 -5.77
CA ILE A 83 11.74 -17.66 -6.04
C ILE A 83 11.90 -16.23 -6.57
N ASP A 84 12.14 -15.28 -5.65
CA ASP A 84 12.72 -13.99 -6.00
C ASP A 84 14.16 -14.24 -6.49
N ARG A 85 14.33 -14.36 -7.81
CA ARG A 85 15.65 -14.26 -8.43
C ARG A 85 15.94 -12.77 -8.66
N LYS A 86 16.57 -12.17 -7.67
CA LYS A 86 17.40 -10.97 -7.84
C LYS A 86 18.31 -11.18 -9.07
N LYS A 87 18.17 -10.30 -10.07
CA LYS A 87 19.22 -10.06 -11.07
C LYS A 87 20.06 -8.88 -10.64
#